data_AF-A0A7S2C6E0-F1
#
_entry.id   AF-A0A7S2C6E0-F1
#
_cell.length_a   1.000
_cell.length_b   1.000
_cell.length_c   1.000
_cell.angle_alpha   90.00
_cell.angle_beta   90.00
_cell.angle_gamma   90.00
#
_symmetry.space_group_name_H-M   'P 1'
#
loop_
_entity.id
_entity.type
_entity.pdbx_description
1 polymer ?
#
loop_
_entity_poly.entity_id
_entity_poly.type
_entity_poly.pdbx_seq_one_letter_code
_entity_poly.pdbx_strand_id
1 'polypeptide(L)'
;SSNLAFDAVACLCAQHKCDYDVPGAYLQGEQLTHEQCVYRPPVGFRNVDECGVPILWLSNHPFYGQSDAGAIWNRTINTTFTSDQPPHRCGLTQCAQDPSLYSINVVDDGGDGEGGQVNNTLYVDDGRLAWDDDKPAIAKAKSIKGKLKDKYGIEFGCDDPAETHFLGANIMTDKSQRVASVRATLYIDLQVKRYADGDVSPSKRFPAHWSHLPADETLMCVWESAVANRTPASPELTKRYGSLFGSLLHAVKFRPEIVCALGYCGSCLTFPTEELYECLMHILVYLGRSRRLGTTYSAYTENARRLQAFADSNWSTTRSITGFIIMLCGAAIVAVSQRQHCITMSSCEAELVALCDTAIELLHIVEVVAALGQDTSDAVVVSTDSKAAYDLCHRFTSSQNSRHIDRKLFKMCELCGAGRVVVRHIPGETNPADLFTKILARQPFEKHRRTVLNTAGDVQMEAAACDVSSLCEGTSAP
;
A
#
# COMPACT_ATOMS: atom_id res chain seq x y z
N SER A 1 2.27 1.81 1.19
CA SER A 1 2.35 1.88 2.66
C SER A 1 1.65 3.14 3.16
N SER A 2 2.03 4.33 2.72
CA SER A 2 1.55 5.60 3.30
C SER A 2 0.06 5.89 3.14
N ASN A 3 -0.57 5.54 2.01
CA ASN A 3 -2.04 5.68 1.87
C ASN A 3 -2.82 4.84 2.89
N LEU A 4 -2.34 3.62 3.16
CA LEU A 4 -2.98 2.75 4.14
C LEU A 4 -2.75 3.27 5.57
N ALA A 5 -1.58 3.81 5.85
CA ALA A 5 -1.30 4.50 7.11
C ALA A 5 -2.19 5.76 7.26
N PHE A 6 -2.37 6.53 6.18
CA PHE A 6 -3.27 7.69 6.14
C PHE A 6 -4.71 7.29 6.47
N ASP A 7 -5.25 6.26 5.81
CA ASP A 7 -6.61 5.76 6.08
C ASP A 7 -6.75 5.21 7.50
N ALA A 8 -5.73 4.52 8.02
CA ALA A 8 -5.71 3.99 9.39
C ALA A 8 -5.69 5.12 10.44
N VAL A 9 -4.89 6.17 10.23
CA VAL A 9 -4.83 7.32 11.15
C VAL A 9 -6.09 8.18 11.06
N ALA A 10 -6.61 8.44 9.86
CA ALA A 10 -7.86 9.16 9.69
C ALA A 10 -9.01 8.44 10.41
N CYS A 11 -9.05 7.11 10.34
CA CYS A 11 -9.97 6.26 11.10
C CYS A 11 -9.76 6.39 12.62
N LEU A 12 -8.52 6.28 13.09
CA LEU A 12 -8.14 6.35 14.50
C LEU A 12 -8.56 7.66 15.17
N CYS A 13 -8.29 8.78 14.50
CA CYS A 13 -8.57 10.13 14.97
C CYS A 13 -10.01 10.59 14.66
N ALA A 14 -10.80 9.79 13.93
CA ALA A 14 -12.10 10.21 13.40
C ALA A 14 -12.01 11.51 12.59
N GLN A 15 -11.00 11.61 11.74
CA GLN A 15 -10.81 12.75 10.84
C GLN A 15 -11.94 12.83 9.83
N HIS A 16 -12.32 14.05 9.51
CA HIS A 16 -13.01 14.33 8.27
C HIS A 16 -12.08 14.06 7.08
N LYS A 17 -12.62 13.72 5.92
CA LYS A 17 -11.83 13.57 4.70
C LYS A 17 -12.60 13.91 3.43
N CYS A 18 -11.85 14.29 2.40
CA CYS A 18 -12.36 14.44 1.03
C CYS A 18 -11.27 14.12 0.01
N ASP A 19 -11.69 13.52 -1.11
CA ASP A 19 -10.83 13.26 -2.26
C ASP A 19 -10.94 14.42 -3.25
N TYR A 20 -9.90 14.62 -4.06
CA TYR A 20 -9.88 15.61 -5.12
C TYR A 20 -9.00 15.17 -6.28
N ASP A 21 -9.32 15.66 -7.48
CA ASP A 21 -8.53 15.44 -8.70
C ASP A 21 -7.97 16.79 -9.18
N VAL A 22 -6.73 16.77 -9.68
CA VAL A 22 -6.10 17.97 -10.23
C VAL A 22 -6.28 18.02 -11.75
N PRO A 23 -7.14 18.93 -12.27
CA PRO A 23 -7.45 18.97 -13.68
C PRO A 23 -6.22 19.39 -14.48
N GLY A 24 -5.77 18.49 -15.37
CA GLY A 24 -4.63 18.76 -16.22
C GLY A 24 -3.32 18.89 -15.45
N ALA A 25 -3.13 18.13 -14.36
CA ALA A 25 -2.01 18.24 -13.41
C ALA A 25 -0.66 18.62 -14.04
N TYR A 26 -0.21 17.90 -15.07
CA TYR A 26 1.06 18.24 -15.74
C TYR A 26 1.05 19.62 -16.40
N LEU A 27 -0.03 20.01 -17.08
CA LEU A 27 -0.16 21.31 -17.73
C LEU A 27 -0.13 22.48 -16.73
N GLN A 28 -0.41 22.21 -15.45
CA GLN A 28 -0.33 23.20 -14.37
C GLN A 28 1.11 23.44 -13.88
N GLY A 29 2.08 22.66 -14.38
CA GLY A 29 3.49 22.79 -14.03
C GLY A 29 4.10 24.12 -14.46
N GLU A 30 4.84 24.74 -13.54
CA GLU A 30 5.60 25.97 -13.76
C GLU A 30 7.05 25.61 -14.15
N GLN A 31 7.40 25.75 -15.43
CA GLN A 31 8.74 25.45 -15.95
C GLN A 31 9.75 26.54 -15.58
N LEU A 32 10.97 26.13 -15.23
CA LEU A 32 12.12 27.04 -15.16
C LEU A 32 12.61 27.37 -16.58
N THR A 33 13.29 28.50 -16.75
CA THR A 33 13.75 28.95 -18.08
C THR A 33 14.61 27.92 -18.81
N HIS A 34 15.38 27.09 -18.09
CA HIS A 34 16.22 26.05 -18.68
C HIS A 34 15.49 24.73 -18.97
N GLU A 35 14.23 24.59 -18.54
CA GLU A 35 13.38 23.42 -18.79
C GLU A 35 12.43 23.64 -19.98
N GLN A 36 12.21 24.91 -20.34
CA GLN A 36 11.34 25.27 -21.45
C GLN A 36 11.83 24.67 -22.77
N CYS A 37 10.97 23.87 -23.38
CA CYS A 37 11.24 23.25 -24.67
C CYS A 37 10.68 24.09 -25.82
N VAL A 38 11.39 24.05 -26.97
CA VAL A 38 10.90 24.63 -28.22
C VAL A 38 10.32 23.56 -29.13
N TYR A 39 9.17 23.85 -29.72
CA TYR A 39 8.42 22.92 -30.57
C TYR A 39 8.17 23.52 -31.95
N ARG A 40 8.05 22.64 -32.94
CA ARG A 40 7.44 23.03 -34.21
C ARG A 40 5.93 23.25 -33.99
N PRO A 41 5.32 24.24 -34.65
CA PRO A 41 3.88 24.46 -34.57
C PRO A 41 3.12 23.19 -34.96
N PRO A 42 2.01 22.86 -34.27
CA PRO A 42 1.18 21.72 -34.63
C PRO A 42 0.62 21.85 -36.06
N VAL A 43 0.26 20.71 -36.65
CA VAL A 43 -0.36 20.69 -37.99
C VAL A 43 -1.62 21.56 -37.98
N GLY A 44 -1.76 22.45 -38.97
CA GLY A 44 -2.89 23.37 -39.08
C GLY A 44 -2.64 24.76 -38.47
N PHE A 45 -1.53 24.97 -37.77
CA PHE A 45 -1.13 26.29 -37.27
C PHE A 45 -0.10 26.95 -38.18
N ARG A 46 -0.01 28.28 -38.09
CA ARG A 46 0.99 29.08 -38.78
C ARG A 46 2.40 28.59 -38.43
N ASN A 47 3.16 28.17 -39.44
CA ASN A 47 4.49 27.61 -39.29
C ASN A 47 5.62 28.49 -39.86
N VAL A 48 5.28 29.60 -40.50
CA VAL A 48 6.20 30.62 -41.02
C VAL A 48 5.70 32.02 -40.73
N ASP A 49 6.60 32.97 -40.52
CA ASP A 49 6.27 34.38 -40.32
C ASP A 49 5.95 35.10 -41.66
N GLU A 50 5.80 36.43 -41.64
CA GLU A 50 5.43 37.23 -42.83
C GLU A 50 6.56 37.29 -43.86
N CYS A 51 7.78 36.97 -43.42
CA CYS A 51 9.00 36.96 -44.22
C CYS A 51 9.37 35.53 -44.68
N GLY A 52 8.56 34.52 -44.37
CA GLY A 52 8.81 33.13 -44.72
C GLY A 52 9.79 32.40 -43.79
N VAL A 53 10.12 32.95 -42.61
CA VAL A 53 11.01 32.33 -41.63
C VAL A 53 10.22 31.31 -40.80
N PRO A 54 10.71 30.07 -40.62
CA PRO A 54 10.07 29.08 -39.76
C PRO A 54 9.90 29.58 -38.32
N ILE A 55 8.68 29.49 -37.79
CA ILE A 55 8.37 29.85 -36.42
C ILE A 55 8.57 28.63 -35.52
N LEU A 56 9.18 28.83 -34.36
CA LEU A 56 9.20 27.86 -33.26
C LEU A 56 8.36 28.40 -32.10
N TRP A 57 7.68 27.50 -31.39
CA TRP A 57 6.90 27.83 -30.21
C TRP A 57 7.71 27.48 -28.97
N LEU A 58 7.88 28.42 -28.06
CA LEU A 58 8.43 28.15 -26.72
C LEU A 58 7.29 27.69 -25.81
N SER A 59 7.43 26.54 -25.17
CA SER A 59 6.41 26.07 -24.25
C SER A 59 6.56 26.71 -22.88
N ASN A 60 5.48 27.32 -22.40
CA ASN A 60 5.41 27.87 -21.04
C ASN A 60 5.03 26.80 -20.00
N HIS A 61 4.31 25.75 -20.41
CA HIS A 61 3.86 24.65 -19.56
C HIS A 61 4.32 23.29 -20.11
N PRO A 62 4.57 22.29 -19.26
CA PRO A 62 5.03 21.00 -19.77
C PRO A 62 3.86 20.27 -20.42
N PHE A 63 4.13 19.52 -21.48
CA PHE A 63 3.11 18.75 -22.18
C PHE A 63 3.02 17.32 -21.66
N TYR A 64 1.85 16.70 -21.81
CA TYR A 64 1.73 15.25 -21.66
C TYR A 64 2.69 14.53 -22.63
N GLY A 65 3.48 13.60 -22.09
CA GLY A 65 4.51 12.88 -22.83
C GLY A 65 5.90 13.53 -22.80
N GLN A 66 6.04 14.74 -22.25
CA GLN A 66 7.35 15.30 -21.91
C GLN A 66 7.93 14.53 -20.71
N SER A 67 9.21 14.14 -20.78
CA SER A 67 9.83 13.22 -19.82
C SER A 67 9.93 13.76 -18.38
N ASP A 68 9.99 15.07 -18.23
CA ASP A 68 10.14 15.80 -16.96
C ASP A 68 8.84 16.47 -16.49
N ALA A 69 7.73 16.34 -17.24
CA ALA A 69 6.45 16.97 -16.89
C ALA A 69 5.99 16.64 -15.45
N GLY A 70 6.14 15.37 -15.05
CA GLY A 70 5.79 14.94 -13.69
C GLY A 70 6.67 15.57 -12.61
N ALA A 71 7.96 15.75 -12.86
CA ALA A 71 8.89 16.38 -11.92
C ALA A 71 8.62 17.88 -11.79
N ILE A 72 8.35 18.56 -12.91
CA ILE A 72 7.97 19.97 -12.96
C ILE A 72 6.67 20.19 -12.19
N TRP A 73 5.67 19.34 -12.42
CA TRP A 73 4.41 19.37 -11.68
C TRP A 73 4.63 19.17 -10.18
N ASN A 74 5.36 18.11 -9.80
CA ASN A 74 5.64 17.81 -8.40
C ASN A 74 6.33 18.99 -7.67
N ARG A 75 7.31 19.65 -8.30
CA ARG A 75 7.95 20.85 -7.75
C ARG A 75 6.96 22.00 -7.57
N THR A 76 6.11 22.23 -8.57
CA THR A 76 5.14 23.33 -8.60
C THR A 76 4.12 23.19 -7.48
N ILE A 77 3.53 22.00 -7.34
CA ILE A 77 2.52 21.73 -6.33
C ILE A 77 3.14 21.66 -4.93
N ASN A 78 4.34 21.09 -4.79
CA ASN A 78 5.08 21.08 -3.53
C ASN A 78 5.33 22.50 -3.01
N THR A 79 5.76 23.41 -3.90
CA THR A 79 5.95 24.83 -3.55
C THR A 79 4.65 25.46 -3.06
N THR A 80 3.51 25.11 -3.66
CA THR A 80 2.21 25.63 -3.24
C THR A 80 1.74 25.05 -1.91
N PHE A 81 2.03 23.78 -1.64
CA PHE A 81 1.73 23.16 -0.34
C PHE A 81 2.62 23.70 0.78
N THR A 82 3.91 23.91 0.53
CA THR A 82 4.89 24.29 1.56
C THR A 82 5.09 25.79 1.71
N SER A 83 4.67 26.61 0.74
CA SER A 83 4.88 28.06 0.81
C SER A 83 4.14 28.71 1.97
N ASP A 84 4.89 29.54 2.71
CA ASP A 84 4.39 30.48 3.72
C ASP A 84 4.18 31.90 3.16
N GLN A 85 4.66 32.15 1.93
CA GLN A 85 4.58 33.44 1.26
C GLN A 85 3.21 33.63 0.58
N PRO A 86 2.55 34.78 0.75
CA PRO A 86 1.34 35.12 0.00
C PRO A 86 1.61 35.17 -1.52
N PRO A 87 0.62 34.84 -2.37
CA PRO A 87 -0.77 34.47 -2.01
C PRO A 87 -0.96 32.97 -1.66
N HIS A 88 0.08 32.14 -1.80
CA HIS A 88 -0.01 30.67 -1.81
C HIS A 88 0.21 30.01 -0.44
N ARG A 89 -0.42 30.50 0.64
CA ARG A 89 -0.23 29.97 2.00
C ARG A 89 -0.94 28.64 2.25
N CYS A 90 -0.38 27.50 1.89
CA CYS A 90 -0.84 26.24 2.51
C CYS A 90 -0.07 25.97 3.82
N GLY A 91 1.23 26.27 3.87
CA GLY A 91 2.08 26.11 5.06
C GLY A 91 2.13 24.67 5.58
N LEU A 92 1.91 23.69 4.71
CA LEU A 92 2.03 22.28 5.03
C LEU A 92 3.51 21.89 5.06
N THR A 93 3.86 20.97 5.95
CA THR A 93 5.17 20.35 6.02
C THR A 93 5.14 19.05 5.25
N GLN A 94 6.07 18.88 4.30
CA GLN A 94 6.24 17.63 3.57
C GLN A 94 6.92 16.59 4.46
N CYS A 95 6.43 15.35 4.44
CA CYS A 95 7.08 14.23 5.14
C CYS A 95 8.39 13.85 4.41
N ALA A 96 9.49 13.75 5.15
CA ALA A 96 10.79 13.39 4.59
C ALA A 96 10.84 11.94 4.07
N GLN A 97 10.06 11.06 4.71
CA GLN A 97 10.01 9.63 4.37
C GLN A 97 9.01 9.33 3.25
N ASP A 98 7.94 10.12 3.13
CA ASP A 98 7.06 10.07 1.98
C ASP A 98 6.80 11.48 1.43
N PRO A 99 7.51 11.89 0.36
CA PRO A 99 7.33 13.19 -0.29
C PRO A 99 5.93 13.45 -0.89
N SER A 100 5.06 12.44 -0.95
CA SER A 100 3.65 12.61 -1.36
C SER A 100 2.73 13.00 -0.20
N LEU A 101 3.21 12.89 1.04
CA LEU A 101 2.47 13.20 2.27
C LEU A 101 2.87 14.58 2.82
N TYR A 102 1.85 15.33 3.22
CA TYR A 102 1.96 16.69 3.76
C TYR A 102 1.07 16.81 5.00
N SER A 103 1.49 17.61 5.97
CA SER A 103 0.78 17.77 7.24
C SER A 103 0.96 19.15 7.84
N ILE A 104 0.04 19.56 8.71
CA ILE A 104 0.20 20.75 9.56
C ILE A 104 -0.55 20.56 10.86
N ASN A 105 0.10 20.93 11.96
CA ASN A 105 -0.50 21.03 13.27
C ASN A 105 -0.98 22.48 13.44
N VAL A 106 -2.24 22.66 13.78
CA VAL A 106 -2.89 23.96 13.92
C VAL A 106 -3.18 24.20 15.39
N VAL A 107 -2.54 25.22 15.96
CA VAL A 107 -2.75 25.62 17.37
C VAL A 107 -3.69 26.82 17.39
N ASP A 108 -4.60 26.88 18.36
CA ASP A 108 -5.45 28.06 18.59
C ASP A 108 -4.62 29.13 19.33
N ASP A 109 -4.74 30.40 18.96
CA ASP A 109 -3.91 31.52 19.46
C ASP A 109 -4.17 31.88 20.95
N GLY A 110 -4.83 31.00 21.74
CA GLY A 110 -5.41 31.35 23.03
C GLY A 110 -5.49 30.29 24.13
N GLY A 111 -4.84 29.12 24.04
CA GLY A 111 -4.85 28.19 25.18
C GLY A 111 -4.04 26.91 25.03
N ASP A 112 -3.69 26.33 26.18
CA ASP A 112 -2.89 25.12 26.42
C ASP A 112 -3.52 23.80 25.88
N GLY A 113 -4.28 23.85 24.79
CA GLY A 113 -4.91 22.69 24.16
C GLY A 113 -4.01 21.95 23.16
N GLU A 114 -4.21 20.64 23.02
CA GLU A 114 -3.66 19.86 21.90
C GLU A 114 -4.21 20.44 20.58
N GLY A 115 -3.33 20.93 19.71
CA GLY A 115 -3.71 21.52 18.42
C GLY A 115 -4.34 20.49 17.47
N GLY A 116 -5.13 20.96 16.51
CA GLY A 116 -5.77 20.14 15.49
C GLY A 116 -4.84 19.77 14.33
N GLN A 117 -5.07 18.62 13.69
CA GLN A 117 -4.27 18.14 12.57
C GLN A 117 -4.97 18.34 11.22
N VAL A 118 -4.21 18.73 10.19
CA VAL A 118 -4.63 18.59 8.78
C VAL A 118 -3.55 17.82 8.00
N ASN A 119 -3.97 16.76 7.33
CA ASN A 119 -3.12 15.86 6.54
C ASN A 119 -3.54 15.90 5.06
N ASN A 120 -2.58 15.84 4.14
CA ASN A 120 -2.82 15.83 2.71
C ASN A 120 -1.89 14.85 1.99
N THR A 121 -2.42 14.05 1.08
CA THR A 121 -1.61 13.20 0.18
C THR A 121 -1.91 13.55 -1.26
N LEU A 122 -0.89 13.52 -2.13
CA LEU A 122 -1.05 13.72 -3.58
C LEU A 122 -0.23 12.72 -4.38
N TYR A 123 -0.90 11.93 -5.22
CA TYR A 123 -0.30 10.98 -6.15
C TYR A 123 -0.57 11.43 -7.58
N VAL A 124 0.38 12.15 -8.16
CA VAL A 124 0.24 12.75 -9.50
C VAL A 124 -0.90 13.76 -9.53
N ASP A 125 -2.10 13.32 -9.90
CA ASP A 125 -3.34 14.08 -10.03
C ASP A 125 -4.36 13.76 -8.93
N ASP A 126 -4.36 12.52 -8.42
CA ASP A 126 -5.24 12.07 -7.35
C ASP A 126 -4.76 12.54 -5.97
N GLY A 127 -5.56 13.34 -5.27
CA GLY A 127 -5.27 13.85 -3.94
C GLY A 127 -6.34 13.54 -2.90
N ARG A 128 -5.93 13.57 -1.63
CA ARG A 128 -6.81 13.36 -0.47
C ARG A 128 -6.42 14.27 0.67
N LEU A 129 -7.40 14.96 1.23
CA LEU A 129 -7.27 15.83 2.39
C LEU A 129 -8.03 15.21 3.56
N ALA A 130 -7.43 15.21 4.75
CA ALA A 130 -8.07 14.83 6.00
C ALA A 130 -7.79 15.86 7.11
N TRP A 131 -8.74 16.07 8.00
CA TRP A 131 -8.60 17.04 9.09
C TRP A 131 -9.38 16.62 10.33
N ASP A 132 -8.87 17.01 11.50
CA ASP A 132 -9.54 16.76 12.77
C ASP A 132 -10.84 17.57 12.92
N ASP A 133 -11.75 17.08 13.77
CA ASP A 133 -13.05 17.70 14.05
C ASP A 133 -12.93 18.81 15.12
N ASP A 134 -11.99 19.73 14.90
CA ASP A 134 -11.78 20.93 15.73
C ASP A 134 -11.80 22.20 14.87
N LYS A 135 -12.14 23.33 15.52
CA LYS A 135 -12.34 24.61 14.82
C LYS A 135 -11.09 25.07 14.05
N PRO A 136 -9.88 25.07 14.64
CA PRO A 136 -8.64 25.39 13.92
C PRO A 136 -8.42 24.52 12.66
N ALA A 137 -8.53 23.19 12.79
CA ALA A 137 -8.32 22.26 11.68
C ALA A 137 -9.35 22.45 10.56
N ILE A 138 -10.64 22.59 10.90
CA ILE A 138 -11.72 22.86 9.93
C ILE A 138 -11.47 24.17 9.17
N ALA A 139 -11.09 25.24 9.88
CA ALA A 139 -10.79 26.53 9.25
C ALA A 139 -9.58 26.43 8.31
N LYS A 140 -8.54 25.69 8.73
CA LYS A 140 -7.34 25.46 7.91
C LYS A 140 -7.65 24.64 6.66
N ALA A 141 -8.39 23.54 6.80
CA ALA A 141 -8.81 22.70 5.67
C ALA A 141 -9.63 23.49 4.65
N LYS A 142 -10.59 24.30 5.10
CA LYS A 142 -11.36 25.20 4.21
C LYS A 142 -10.47 26.20 3.48
N SER A 143 -9.46 26.75 4.16
CA SER A 143 -8.49 27.66 3.55
C SER A 143 -7.66 26.98 2.46
N ILE A 144 -7.20 25.75 2.71
CA ILE A 144 -6.43 24.95 1.74
C ILE A 144 -7.31 24.64 0.53
N LYS A 145 -8.54 24.17 0.73
CA LYS A 145 -9.51 23.89 -0.34
C LYS A 145 -9.73 25.10 -1.25
N GLY A 146 -9.97 26.28 -0.66
CA GLY A 146 -10.16 27.52 -1.41
C GLY A 146 -8.95 27.87 -2.28
N LYS A 147 -7.74 27.82 -1.71
CA LYS A 147 -6.49 28.15 -2.43
C LYS A 147 -6.20 27.20 -3.58
N LEU A 148 -6.41 25.91 -3.37
CA LEU A 148 -6.20 24.89 -4.39
C LEU A 148 -7.23 25.00 -5.51
N LYS A 149 -8.49 25.31 -5.18
CA LYS A 149 -9.54 25.63 -6.15
C LYS A 149 -9.20 26.88 -6.97
N ASP A 150 -8.79 27.96 -6.30
CA ASP A 150 -8.51 29.24 -6.97
C ASP A 150 -7.29 29.17 -7.88
N LYS A 151 -6.23 28.44 -7.48
CA LYS A 151 -4.99 28.34 -8.26
C LYS A 151 -5.07 27.30 -9.39
N TYR A 152 -5.63 26.12 -9.11
CA TYR A 152 -5.54 24.97 -10.01
C TYR A 152 -6.90 24.54 -10.56
N GLY A 153 -8.00 25.19 -10.18
CA GLY A 153 -9.34 24.79 -10.60
C GLY A 153 -9.80 23.45 -10.00
N ILE A 154 -9.20 23.03 -8.88
CA ILE A 154 -9.49 21.74 -8.24
C ILE A 154 -10.93 21.71 -7.73
N GLU A 155 -11.65 20.64 -8.06
CA GLU A 155 -12.95 20.31 -7.49
C GLU A 155 -12.77 19.23 -6.43
N PHE A 156 -13.15 19.56 -5.19
CA PHE A 156 -13.16 18.61 -4.09
C PHE A 156 -14.45 17.81 -4.12
N GLY A 157 -14.34 16.51 -3.88
CA GLY A 157 -15.48 15.63 -3.68
C GLY A 157 -16.27 15.95 -2.41
N CYS A 158 -17.30 15.13 -2.15
CA CYS A 158 -18.08 15.22 -0.92
C CYS A 158 -17.19 15.06 0.31
N ASP A 159 -17.48 15.80 1.37
CA ASP A 159 -16.87 15.58 2.67
C ASP A 159 -17.48 14.33 3.30
N ASP A 160 -16.63 13.46 3.85
CA ASP A 160 -16.97 12.20 4.50
C ASP A 160 -17.90 11.29 3.68
N PRO A 161 -17.50 10.91 2.46
CA PRO A 161 -18.29 9.97 1.68
C PRO A 161 -18.30 8.60 2.37
N ALA A 162 -19.48 7.98 2.46
CA ALA A 162 -19.63 6.64 3.02
C ALA A 162 -18.84 5.59 2.21
N GLU A 163 -18.76 5.79 0.88
CA GLU A 163 -17.91 5.02 -0.03
C GLU A 163 -17.21 5.98 -1.01
N THR A 164 -15.91 5.78 -1.22
CA THR A 164 -15.12 6.49 -2.24
C THR A 164 -14.26 5.53 -3.07
N HIS A 165 -13.86 5.98 -4.26
CA HIS A 165 -12.91 5.30 -5.13
C HIS A 165 -11.64 6.13 -5.26
N PHE A 166 -10.50 5.59 -4.81
CA PHE A 166 -9.22 6.29 -4.83
C PHE A 166 -8.08 5.33 -5.16
N LEU A 167 -7.29 5.64 -6.19
CA LEU A 167 -6.16 4.80 -6.63
C LEU A 167 -6.51 3.32 -6.84
N GLY A 168 -7.73 3.04 -7.33
CA GLY A 168 -8.25 1.69 -7.57
C GLY A 168 -8.81 0.97 -6.34
N ALA A 169 -8.87 1.63 -5.18
CA ALA A 169 -9.47 1.13 -3.95
C ALA A 169 -10.93 1.56 -3.80
N ASN A 170 -11.80 0.65 -3.38
CA ASN A 170 -13.10 0.93 -2.78
C ASN A 170 -12.91 1.17 -1.27
N ILE A 171 -13.09 2.39 -0.80
CA ILE A 171 -12.91 2.72 0.62
C ILE A 171 -14.26 3.04 1.23
N MET A 172 -14.71 2.16 2.11
CA MET A 172 -15.92 2.34 2.89
C MET A 172 -15.57 2.88 4.27
N THR A 173 -16.22 3.95 4.70
CA THR A 173 -15.91 4.62 5.97
C THR A 173 -17.16 4.80 6.79
N ASP A 174 -17.09 4.36 8.04
CA ASP A 174 -18.05 4.72 9.08
C ASP A 174 -17.32 5.55 10.13
N LYS A 175 -17.45 6.88 10.04
CA LYS A 175 -16.83 7.82 10.97
C LYS A 175 -17.40 7.66 12.39
N SER A 176 -18.70 7.36 12.50
CA SER A 176 -19.37 7.20 13.80
C SER A 176 -18.82 5.99 14.57
N GLN A 177 -18.56 4.90 13.84
CA GLN A 177 -17.96 3.69 14.38
C GLN A 177 -16.43 3.69 14.33
N ARG A 178 -15.80 4.72 13.76
CA ARG A 178 -14.35 4.80 13.53
C ARG A 178 -13.83 3.51 12.91
N VAL A 179 -14.42 3.15 11.77
CA VAL A 179 -14.07 1.99 10.95
C VAL A 179 -13.85 2.44 9.51
N ALA A 180 -12.78 1.95 8.88
CA ALA A 180 -12.51 2.15 7.47
C ALA A 180 -12.13 0.82 6.83
N SER A 181 -12.83 0.41 5.77
CA SER A 181 -12.55 -0.81 5.01
C SER A 181 -12.07 -0.48 3.61
N VAL A 182 -10.87 -0.96 3.27
CA VAL A 182 -10.22 -0.75 1.98
C VAL A 182 -10.29 -2.04 1.18
N ARG A 183 -11.08 -2.03 0.10
CA ARG A 183 -11.34 -3.17 -0.80
C ARG A 183 -10.85 -2.83 -2.21
N ALA A 184 -10.75 -3.82 -3.09
CA ALA A 184 -10.40 -3.63 -4.50
C ALA A 184 -11.47 -4.21 -5.44
N THR A 185 -12.74 -4.17 -5.02
CA THR A 185 -13.83 -4.91 -5.66
C THR A 185 -13.99 -4.55 -7.14
N LEU A 186 -14.08 -3.26 -7.48
CA LEU A 186 -14.24 -2.83 -8.88
C LEU A 186 -13.02 -3.19 -9.72
N TYR A 187 -11.82 -3.02 -9.16
CA TYR A 187 -10.58 -3.38 -9.84
C TYR A 187 -10.52 -4.88 -10.15
N ILE A 188 -10.86 -5.72 -9.17
CA ILE A 188 -10.90 -7.18 -9.30
C ILE A 188 -11.96 -7.58 -10.33
N ASP A 189 -13.16 -6.99 -10.30
CA ASP A 189 -14.23 -7.28 -11.26
C ASP A 189 -13.80 -6.95 -12.70
N LEU A 190 -13.05 -5.86 -12.90
CA LEU A 190 -12.44 -5.53 -14.19
C LEU A 190 -11.41 -6.57 -14.65
N GLN A 191 -10.56 -7.08 -13.74
CA GLN A 191 -9.58 -8.11 -14.09
C GLN A 191 -10.26 -9.46 -14.38
N VAL A 192 -11.29 -9.84 -13.60
CA VAL A 192 -12.09 -11.04 -13.84
C VAL A 192 -12.79 -10.97 -15.20
N LYS A 193 -13.36 -9.83 -15.56
CA LYS A 193 -13.93 -9.61 -16.90
C LYS A 193 -12.89 -9.75 -18.00
N ARG A 194 -11.67 -9.27 -17.77
CA ARG A 194 -10.59 -9.26 -18.77
C ARG A 194 -9.95 -10.62 -19.01
N TYR A 195 -9.76 -11.42 -17.96
CA TYR A 195 -8.95 -12.64 -18.03
C TYR A 195 -9.75 -13.93 -17.80
N ALA A 196 -10.93 -13.85 -17.19
CA ALA A 196 -11.79 -14.99 -16.84
C ALA A 196 -13.22 -14.85 -17.41
N ASP A 197 -13.40 -14.05 -18.46
CA ASP A 197 -14.67 -13.85 -19.17
C ASP A 197 -15.84 -13.38 -18.27
N GLY A 198 -15.52 -12.82 -17.09
CA GLY A 198 -16.51 -12.35 -16.12
C GLY A 198 -17.09 -13.43 -15.20
N ASP A 199 -16.75 -14.71 -15.38
CA ASP A 199 -17.28 -15.80 -14.57
C ASP A 199 -16.17 -16.58 -13.86
N VAL A 200 -16.15 -16.49 -12.55
CA VAL A 200 -15.24 -17.23 -11.67
C VAL A 200 -15.98 -18.32 -10.88
N SER A 201 -17.21 -18.68 -11.25
CA SER A 201 -18.00 -19.67 -10.52
C SER A 201 -17.31 -21.05 -10.48
N PRO A 202 -17.54 -21.85 -9.43
CA PRO A 202 -17.02 -23.22 -9.36
C PRO A 202 -17.40 -24.03 -10.60
N SER A 203 -16.39 -24.55 -11.31
CA SER A 203 -16.56 -25.30 -12.55
C SER A 203 -15.40 -26.27 -12.78
N LYS A 204 -15.43 -27.04 -13.88
CA LYS A 204 -14.28 -27.86 -14.28
C LYS A 204 -13.04 -27.01 -14.60
N ARG A 205 -13.24 -25.80 -15.15
CA ARG A 205 -12.16 -24.85 -15.45
C ARG A 205 -11.60 -24.22 -14.18
N PHE A 206 -12.48 -23.88 -13.23
CA PHE A 206 -12.13 -23.22 -11.97
C PHE A 206 -12.59 -24.05 -10.77
N PRO A 207 -11.76 -24.97 -10.27
CA PRO A 207 -12.10 -25.85 -9.16
C PRO A 207 -12.61 -25.09 -7.91
N ALA A 208 -13.51 -25.71 -7.16
CA ALA A 208 -14.10 -25.07 -5.97
C ALA A 208 -13.07 -24.69 -4.89
N HIS A 209 -11.98 -25.47 -4.75
CA HIS A 209 -10.95 -25.22 -3.74
C HIS A 209 -10.20 -23.90 -3.94
N TRP A 210 -10.17 -23.35 -5.16
CA TRP A 210 -9.59 -22.03 -5.48
C TRP A 210 -10.27 -20.86 -4.76
N SER A 211 -11.39 -21.10 -4.06
CA SER A 211 -12.08 -20.07 -3.27
C SER A 211 -11.42 -19.81 -1.92
N HIS A 212 -10.63 -20.76 -1.41
CA HIS A 212 -10.15 -20.74 -0.03
C HIS A 212 -8.70 -20.28 0.10
N LEU A 213 -7.90 -20.54 -0.93
CA LEU A 213 -6.47 -20.29 -0.97
C LEU A 213 -6.13 -19.59 -2.29
N PRO A 214 -5.16 -18.66 -2.31
CA PRO A 214 -4.63 -18.09 -3.53
C PRO A 214 -3.65 -19.03 -4.25
N ALA A 215 -3.07 -19.98 -3.51
CA ALA A 215 -2.15 -20.99 -4.01
C ALA A 215 -2.12 -22.19 -3.08
N ASP A 216 -1.72 -23.33 -3.61
CA ASP A 216 -1.52 -24.59 -2.89
C ASP A 216 -0.19 -25.24 -3.30
N GLU A 217 0.04 -26.48 -2.88
CA GLU A 217 1.25 -27.25 -3.18
C GLU A 217 1.56 -27.35 -4.69
N THR A 218 0.54 -27.27 -5.55
CA THR A 218 0.70 -27.27 -7.01
C THR A 218 1.60 -26.13 -7.46
N LEU A 219 1.46 -24.93 -6.88
CA LEU A 219 2.30 -23.79 -7.22
C LEU A 219 3.77 -24.10 -6.92
N MET A 220 4.05 -24.73 -5.77
CA MET A 220 5.42 -25.07 -5.39
C MET A 220 6.03 -26.08 -6.35
N CYS A 221 5.32 -27.17 -6.67
CA CYS A 221 5.82 -28.18 -7.61
C CYS A 221 6.08 -27.59 -9.01
N VAL A 222 5.16 -26.77 -9.51
CA VAL A 222 5.28 -26.12 -10.82
C VAL A 222 6.44 -25.12 -10.82
N TRP A 223 6.57 -24.32 -9.76
CA TRP A 223 7.64 -23.34 -9.60
C TRP A 223 9.01 -24.00 -9.55
N GLU A 224 9.19 -25.06 -8.75
CA GLU A 224 10.45 -25.81 -8.66
C GLU A 224 10.87 -26.37 -10.01
N SER A 225 9.91 -26.98 -10.74
CA SER A 225 10.14 -27.48 -12.10
C SER A 225 10.55 -26.37 -13.07
N ALA A 226 9.85 -25.23 -13.05
CA ALA A 226 10.16 -24.10 -13.93
C ALA A 226 11.54 -23.49 -13.64
N VAL A 227 11.91 -23.37 -12.36
CA VAL A 227 13.22 -22.83 -11.93
C VAL A 227 14.36 -23.78 -12.27
N ALA A 228 14.14 -25.09 -12.20
CA ALA A 228 15.13 -26.10 -12.57
C ALA A 228 15.39 -26.13 -14.09
N ASN A 229 14.32 -26.03 -14.90
CA ASN A 229 14.41 -26.18 -16.35
C ASN A 229 14.72 -24.87 -17.09
N ARG A 230 14.18 -23.73 -16.61
CA ARG A 230 14.30 -22.39 -17.21
C ARG A 230 14.07 -22.37 -18.73
N THR A 231 13.09 -23.14 -19.18
CA THR A 231 12.80 -23.26 -20.61
C THR A 231 12.34 -21.90 -21.17
N PRO A 232 12.92 -21.43 -22.30
CA PRO A 232 12.46 -20.20 -22.94
C PRO A 232 11.00 -20.31 -23.37
N ALA A 233 10.19 -19.34 -22.94
CA ALA A 233 8.78 -19.26 -23.29
C ALA A 233 8.57 -18.63 -24.68
N SER A 234 7.42 -18.92 -25.29
CA SER A 234 7.01 -18.20 -26.51
C SER A 234 6.77 -16.70 -26.21
N PRO A 235 7.00 -15.79 -27.17
CA PRO A 235 6.75 -14.36 -26.96
C PRO A 235 5.30 -14.05 -26.55
N GLU A 236 4.34 -14.84 -27.03
CA GLU A 236 2.94 -14.73 -26.67
C GLU A 236 2.68 -15.09 -25.20
N LEU A 237 3.25 -16.22 -24.72
CA LEU A 237 3.16 -16.63 -23.33
C LEU A 237 3.81 -15.58 -22.41
N THR A 238 5.00 -15.10 -22.74
CA THR A 238 5.67 -14.05 -21.97
C THR A 238 4.82 -12.79 -21.85
N LYS A 239 4.19 -12.36 -22.95
CA LYS A 239 3.34 -11.16 -22.97
C LYS A 239 2.08 -11.35 -22.11
N ARG A 240 1.34 -12.45 -22.28
CA ARG A 240 0.10 -12.68 -21.52
C ARG A 240 0.37 -12.95 -20.03
N TYR A 241 1.45 -13.68 -19.72
CA TYR A 241 1.89 -13.94 -18.35
C TYR A 241 2.28 -12.63 -17.64
N GLY A 242 3.15 -11.82 -18.25
CA GLY A 242 3.53 -10.52 -17.70
C GLY A 242 2.35 -9.56 -17.56
N SER A 243 1.39 -9.60 -18.49
CA SER A 243 0.19 -8.78 -18.41
C SER A 243 -0.72 -9.16 -17.23
N LEU A 244 -0.97 -10.45 -17.00
CA LEU A 244 -1.78 -10.92 -15.87
C LEU A 244 -1.03 -10.75 -14.54
N PHE A 245 0.27 -11.03 -14.50
CA PHE A 245 1.10 -10.77 -13.32
C PHE A 245 1.05 -9.29 -12.93
N GLY A 246 1.21 -8.39 -13.90
CA GLY A 246 1.16 -6.95 -13.68
C GLY A 246 -0.19 -6.49 -13.13
N SER A 247 -1.31 -7.02 -13.63
CA SER A 247 -2.64 -6.67 -13.10
C SER A 247 -2.84 -7.19 -11.68
N LEU A 248 -2.41 -8.40 -11.37
CA LEU A 248 -2.50 -8.94 -10.01
C LEU A 248 -1.61 -8.19 -9.01
N LEU A 249 -0.45 -7.70 -9.46
CA LEU A 249 0.46 -6.90 -8.63
C LEU A 249 -0.19 -5.61 -8.11
N HIS A 250 -1.07 -4.98 -8.89
CA HIS A 250 -1.82 -3.81 -8.42
C HIS A 250 -2.78 -4.15 -7.26
N ALA A 251 -3.36 -5.36 -7.24
CA ALA A 251 -4.29 -5.78 -6.20
C ALA A 251 -3.61 -6.06 -4.85
N VAL A 252 -2.30 -6.39 -4.85
CA VAL A 252 -1.52 -6.70 -3.63
C VAL A 252 -1.62 -5.58 -2.58
N LYS A 253 -1.71 -4.33 -3.01
CA LYS A 253 -1.84 -3.17 -2.12
C LYS A 253 -3.04 -3.29 -1.17
N PHE A 254 -4.12 -3.92 -1.61
CA PHE A 254 -5.38 -4.05 -0.86
C PHE A 254 -5.66 -5.50 -0.43
N ARG A 255 -4.93 -6.45 -1.02
CA ARG A 255 -5.05 -7.90 -0.81
C ARG A 255 -3.68 -8.48 -0.50
N PRO A 256 -3.06 -8.09 0.63
CA PRO A 256 -1.70 -8.48 0.96
C PRO A 256 -1.51 -9.99 1.06
N GLU A 257 -2.55 -10.76 1.35
CA GLU A 257 -2.45 -12.22 1.53
C GLU A 257 -2.06 -12.99 0.26
N ILE A 258 -2.09 -12.37 -0.92
CA ILE A 258 -1.65 -13.01 -2.17
C ILE A 258 -0.16 -12.79 -2.48
N VAL A 259 0.53 -11.90 -1.75
CA VAL A 259 1.86 -11.40 -2.13
C VAL A 259 2.91 -12.52 -2.18
N CYS A 260 2.81 -13.53 -1.30
CA CYS A 260 3.72 -14.67 -1.30
C CYS A 260 3.55 -15.52 -2.57
N ALA A 261 2.31 -15.92 -2.86
CA ALA A 261 1.97 -16.68 -4.07
C ALA A 261 2.38 -15.93 -5.35
N LEU A 262 2.10 -14.63 -5.41
CA LEU A 262 2.49 -13.79 -6.52
C LEU A 262 4.03 -13.66 -6.61
N GLY A 263 4.74 -13.60 -5.49
CA GLY A 263 6.20 -13.55 -5.45
C GLY A 263 6.88 -14.76 -6.11
N TYR A 264 6.35 -15.97 -5.90
CA TYR A 264 6.84 -17.18 -6.59
C TYR A 264 6.62 -17.07 -8.10
N CYS A 265 5.42 -16.70 -8.54
CA CYS A 265 5.12 -16.45 -9.96
C CYS A 265 6.04 -15.36 -10.57
N GLY A 266 6.26 -14.26 -9.84
CA GLY A 266 7.09 -13.14 -10.29
C GLY A 266 8.55 -13.52 -10.54
N SER A 267 9.06 -14.53 -9.83
CA SER A 267 10.42 -15.03 -10.04
C SER A 267 10.62 -15.77 -11.37
N CYS A 268 9.54 -16.07 -12.10
CA CYS A 268 9.54 -16.79 -13.38
C CYS A 268 9.16 -15.91 -14.58
N LEU A 269 9.11 -14.58 -14.43
CA LEU A 269 8.72 -13.65 -15.51
C LEU A 269 9.53 -13.79 -16.81
N THR A 270 10.78 -14.27 -16.73
CA THR A 270 11.66 -14.47 -17.89
C THR A 270 11.61 -15.88 -18.48
N PHE A 271 10.99 -16.84 -17.79
CA PHE A 271 10.82 -18.24 -18.21
C PHE A 271 9.46 -18.80 -17.76
N PRO A 272 8.33 -18.14 -18.11
CA PRO A 272 7.01 -18.60 -17.68
C PRO A 272 6.62 -19.91 -18.38
N THR A 273 5.78 -20.72 -17.73
CA THR A 273 5.16 -21.91 -18.31
C THR A 273 3.63 -21.78 -18.33
N GLU A 274 2.96 -22.67 -19.07
CA GLU A 274 1.49 -22.73 -19.09
C GLU A 274 0.91 -23.04 -17.70
N GLU A 275 1.57 -23.95 -16.98
CA GLU A 275 1.18 -24.34 -15.63
C GLU A 275 1.33 -23.18 -14.63
N LEU A 276 2.38 -22.36 -14.78
CA LEU A 276 2.54 -21.13 -14.00
C LEU A 276 1.46 -20.09 -14.36
N TYR A 277 1.04 -20.02 -15.62
CA TYR A 277 -0.06 -19.15 -16.03
C TYR A 277 -1.38 -19.59 -15.37
N GLU A 278 -1.65 -20.89 -15.29
CA GLU A 278 -2.80 -21.42 -14.55
C GLU A 278 -2.72 -21.12 -13.05
N CYS A 279 -1.52 -21.08 -12.46
CA CYS A 279 -1.35 -20.63 -11.08
C CYS A 279 -1.68 -19.13 -10.91
N LEU A 280 -1.36 -18.27 -11.88
CA LEU A 280 -1.82 -16.86 -11.86
C LEU A 280 -3.34 -16.78 -12.02
N MET A 281 -3.94 -17.62 -12.85
CA MET A 281 -5.41 -17.71 -12.98
C MET A 281 -6.06 -18.17 -11.68
N HIS A 282 -5.45 -19.09 -10.94
CA HIS A 282 -5.89 -19.48 -9.59
C HIS A 282 -5.95 -18.27 -8.67
N ILE A 283 -4.88 -17.47 -8.59
CA ILE A 283 -4.86 -16.24 -7.78
C ILE A 283 -5.98 -15.28 -8.20
N LEU A 284 -6.20 -15.07 -9.51
CA LEU A 284 -7.29 -14.22 -10.01
C LEU A 284 -8.67 -14.74 -9.59
N VAL A 285 -8.93 -16.03 -9.73
CA VAL A 285 -10.20 -16.66 -9.36
C VAL A 285 -10.43 -16.54 -7.85
N TYR A 286 -9.39 -16.78 -7.04
CA TYR A 286 -9.44 -16.56 -5.59
C TYR A 286 -9.87 -15.12 -5.29
N LEU A 287 -9.22 -14.12 -5.91
CA LEU A 287 -9.58 -12.71 -5.75
C LEU A 287 -11.01 -12.43 -6.18
N GLY A 288 -11.45 -12.94 -7.34
CA GLY A 288 -12.79 -12.76 -7.86
C GLY A 288 -13.88 -13.32 -6.94
N ARG A 289 -13.68 -14.53 -6.41
CA ARG A 289 -14.60 -15.17 -5.46
C ARG A 289 -14.61 -14.51 -4.09
N SER A 290 -13.54 -13.80 -3.75
CA SER A 290 -13.38 -13.10 -2.47
C SER A 290 -13.29 -11.58 -2.65
N ARG A 291 -13.89 -11.03 -3.72
CA ARG A 291 -13.75 -9.61 -4.13
C ARG A 291 -14.23 -8.58 -3.10
N ARG A 292 -15.04 -9.00 -2.13
CA ARG A 292 -15.52 -8.17 -1.01
C ARG A 292 -14.58 -8.15 0.18
N LEU A 293 -13.60 -9.07 0.25
CA LEU A 293 -12.55 -9.02 1.26
C LEU A 293 -11.66 -7.79 1.03
N GLY A 294 -11.24 -7.19 2.13
CA GLY A 294 -10.34 -6.05 2.16
C GLY A 294 -9.80 -5.83 3.56
N THR A 295 -8.90 -4.86 3.70
CA THR A 295 -8.29 -4.50 4.97
C THR A 295 -9.22 -3.56 5.75
N THR A 296 -9.55 -3.91 6.99
CA THR A 296 -10.46 -3.12 7.84
C THR A 296 -9.73 -2.51 9.03
N TYR A 297 -9.57 -1.19 9.05
CA TYR A 297 -9.04 -0.47 10.19
C TYR A 297 -10.13 -0.14 11.18
N SER A 298 -9.87 -0.33 12.47
CA SER A 298 -10.77 0.08 13.55
C SER A 298 -10.01 0.70 14.71
N ALA A 299 -10.51 1.85 15.18
CA ALA A 299 -9.96 2.55 16.34
C ALA A 299 -10.15 1.80 17.68
N TYR A 300 -11.00 0.77 17.70
CA TYR A 300 -11.35 0.01 18.91
C TYR A 300 -10.65 -1.34 19.03
N THR A 301 -9.72 -1.63 18.12
CA THR A 301 -8.88 -2.83 18.19
C THR A 301 -7.90 -2.75 19.36
N GLU A 302 -7.52 -3.91 19.90
CA GLU A 302 -6.46 -3.95 20.90
C GLU A 302 -5.17 -3.38 20.29
N ASN A 303 -4.53 -2.43 20.99
CA ASN A 303 -3.34 -1.74 20.50
C ASN A 303 -3.57 -0.90 19.22
N ALA A 304 -4.78 -0.41 18.94
CA ALA A 304 -5.08 0.39 17.73
C ALA A 304 -4.11 1.54 17.45
N ARG A 305 -3.57 2.18 18.50
CA ARG A 305 -2.61 3.30 18.43
C ARG A 305 -1.14 2.88 18.30
N ARG A 306 -0.83 1.59 18.36
CA ARG A 306 0.56 1.09 18.34
C ARG A 306 0.86 0.38 17.05
N LEU A 307 2.02 0.69 16.48
CA LEU A 307 2.56 -0.09 15.38
C LEU A 307 2.99 -1.47 15.89
N GLN A 308 2.55 -2.51 15.20
CA GLN A 308 2.94 -3.89 15.47
C GLN A 308 3.63 -4.45 14.23
N ALA A 309 4.83 -4.98 14.37
CA ALA A 309 5.52 -5.64 13.28
C ALA A 309 5.81 -7.11 13.58
N PHE A 310 5.72 -7.93 12.53
CA PHE A 310 6.00 -9.36 12.59
C PHE A 310 6.90 -9.73 11.43
N ALA A 311 7.96 -10.48 11.72
CA ALA A 311 8.95 -10.94 10.75
C ALA A 311 9.01 -12.47 10.75
N ASP A 312 9.25 -13.05 9.58
CA ASP A 312 9.55 -14.46 9.36
C ASP A 312 10.49 -14.59 8.15
N SER A 313 11.18 -15.73 8.05
CA SER A 313 11.93 -16.08 6.86
C SER A 313 11.68 -17.51 6.40
N ASN A 314 11.74 -17.72 5.09
CA ASN A 314 11.83 -19.07 4.53
C ASN A 314 13.24 -19.31 4.00
N TRP A 315 14.02 -20.10 4.75
CA TRP A 315 15.41 -20.37 4.42
C TRP A 315 15.55 -21.19 3.14
N SER A 316 16.53 -20.82 2.31
CA SER A 316 16.89 -21.55 1.10
C SER A 316 18.41 -21.66 1.00
N THR A 317 18.90 -22.73 0.37
CA THR A 317 20.32 -22.88 -0.02
C THR A 317 20.78 -21.82 -1.02
N THR A 318 19.84 -21.10 -1.65
CA THR A 318 20.12 -19.94 -2.50
C THR A 318 19.81 -18.64 -1.75
N ARG A 319 18.85 -17.85 -2.22
CA ARG A 319 18.36 -16.65 -1.52
C ARG A 319 17.06 -17.00 -0.82
N SER A 320 17.09 -16.94 0.49
CA SER A 320 15.92 -17.07 1.38
C SER A 320 14.89 -15.98 1.09
N ILE A 321 13.66 -16.17 1.56
CA ILE A 321 12.58 -15.19 1.45
C ILE A 321 12.41 -14.51 2.81
N THR A 322 12.44 -13.20 2.84
CA THR A 322 12.02 -12.38 3.98
C THR A 322 10.54 -12.04 3.79
N GLY A 323 9.73 -12.38 4.80
CA GLY A 323 8.33 -11.98 4.88
C GLY A 323 8.09 -11.16 6.13
N PHE A 324 7.38 -10.04 6.00
CA PHE A 324 6.99 -9.26 7.17
C PHE A 324 5.72 -8.47 6.94
N ILE A 325 5.13 -8.03 8.05
CA ILE A 325 3.95 -7.18 8.09
C ILE A 325 4.09 -6.14 9.18
N ILE A 326 3.60 -4.93 8.89
CA ILE A 326 3.41 -3.86 9.85
C ILE A 326 1.91 -3.54 9.90
N MET A 327 1.37 -3.50 11.11
CA MET A 327 -0.04 -3.30 11.39
C MET A 327 -0.28 -2.03 12.20
N LEU A 328 -1.41 -1.38 11.93
CA LEU A 328 -1.97 -0.25 12.67
C LEU A 328 -3.50 -0.38 12.67
N CYS A 329 -4.18 0.05 13.73
CA CYS A 329 -5.64 -0.07 13.84
C CYS A 329 -6.19 -1.49 13.57
N GLY A 330 -5.41 -2.50 13.98
CA GLY A 330 -5.75 -3.93 13.89
C GLY A 330 -5.52 -4.58 12.52
N ALA A 331 -5.03 -3.86 11.51
CA ALA A 331 -4.88 -4.39 10.15
C ALA A 331 -3.56 -3.99 9.48
N ALA A 332 -3.21 -4.64 8.37
CA ALA A 332 -1.96 -4.43 7.65
C ALA A 332 -1.89 -3.07 6.95
N ILE A 333 -0.85 -2.28 7.23
CA ILE A 333 -0.49 -1.07 6.47
C ILE A 333 0.71 -1.29 5.54
N VAL A 334 1.56 -2.28 5.87
CA VAL A 334 2.67 -2.76 5.05
C VAL A 334 2.69 -4.27 5.10
N ALA A 335 2.86 -4.92 3.95
CA ALA A 335 3.11 -6.34 3.84
C ALA A 335 4.15 -6.58 2.75
N VAL A 336 5.15 -7.40 3.04
CA VAL A 336 6.28 -7.65 2.15
C VAL A 336 6.59 -9.14 2.12
N SER A 337 6.84 -9.65 0.91
CA SER A 337 7.42 -10.98 0.65
C SER A 337 8.49 -10.79 -0.41
N GLN A 338 9.77 -10.86 -0.03
CA GLN A 338 10.88 -10.55 -0.93
C GLN A 338 12.07 -11.49 -0.75
N ARG A 339 12.82 -11.71 -1.84
CA ARG A 339 14.06 -12.49 -1.78
C ARG A 339 15.15 -11.68 -1.11
N GLN A 340 15.86 -12.30 -0.17
CA GLN A 340 16.99 -11.68 0.50
C GLN A 340 18.09 -11.30 -0.50
N HIS A 341 18.72 -10.14 -0.26
CA HIS A 341 19.80 -9.65 -1.12
C HIS A 341 21.09 -10.48 -0.99
N CYS A 342 21.26 -11.20 0.13
CA CYS A 342 22.39 -12.08 0.41
C CYS A 342 21.94 -13.55 0.56
N ILE A 343 22.90 -14.46 0.45
CA ILE A 343 22.72 -15.90 0.71
C ILE A 343 23.06 -16.12 2.18
N THR A 344 22.15 -16.74 2.92
CA THR A 344 22.31 -17.03 4.35
C THR A 344 22.73 -18.47 4.57
N MET A 345 23.66 -18.70 5.49
CA MET A 345 24.26 -20.01 5.76
C MET A 345 23.44 -20.86 6.72
N SER A 346 22.47 -20.26 7.41
CA SER A 346 21.54 -20.96 8.29
C SER A 346 20.17 -20.27 8.33
N SER A 347 19.16 -20.99 8.81
CA SER A 347 17.84 -20.40 9.07
C SER A 347 17.91 -19.25 10.08
N CYS A 348 18.75 -19.35 11.11
CA CYS A 348 18.96 -18.27 12.09
C CYS A 348 19.45 -16.97 11.42
N GLU A 349 20.39 -17.07 10.48
CA GLU A 349 20.86 -15.91 9.72
C GLU A 349 19.77 -15.32 8.82
N ALA A 350 18.95 -16.17 8.19
CA ALA A 350 17.80 -15.73 7.39
C ALA A 350 16.78 -14.97 8.23
N GLU A 351 16.47 -15.48 9.43
CA GLU A 351 15.56 -14.85 10.39
C GLU A 351 16.10 -13.50 10.87
N LEU A 352 17.39 -13.42 11.16
CA LEU A 352 18.03 -12.16 11.55
C LEU A 352 17.99 -11.10 10.44
N VAL A 353 18.18 -11.51 9.18
CA VAL A 353 18.03 -10.61 8.02
C VAL A 353 16.60 -10.10 7.93
N ALA A 354 15.60 -10.99 8.03
CA ALA A 354 14.19 -10.63 8.01
C ALA A 354 13.83 -9.67 9.14
N LEU A 355 14.28 -9.96 10.36
CA LEU A 355 14.07 -9.13 11.53
C LEU A 355 14.66 -7.71 11.36
N CYS A 356 15.88 -7.63 10.84
CA CYS A 356 16.54 -6.34 10.62
C CYS A 356 15.90 -5.53 9.49
N ASP A 357 15.50 -6.17 8.38
CA ASP A 357 14.79 -5.49 7.29
C ASP A 357 13.45 -4.95 7.79
N THR A 358 12.72 -5.74 8.58
CA THR A 358 11.45 -5.34 9.20
C THR A 358 11.63 -4.16 10.15
N ALA A 359 12.66 -4.18 11.00
CA ALA A 359 12.93 -3.09 11.94
C ALA A 359 13.25 -1.76 11.22
N ILE A 360 14.01 -1.82 10.12
CA ILE A 360 14.33 -0.63 9.31
C ILE A 360 13.06 -0.05 8.69
N GLU A 361 12.23 -0.90 8.06
CA GLU A 361 10.97 -0.45 7.47
C GLU A 361 10.02 0.11 8.54
N LEU A 362 9.95 -0.53 9.71
CA LEU A 362 9.12 -0.07 10.81
C LEU A 362 9.51 1.33 11.30
N LEU A 363 10.81 1.62 11.40
CA LEU A 363 11.29 2.96 11.77
C LEU A 363 10.95 4.01 10.70
N HIS A 364 10.95 3.62 9.42
CA HIS A 364 10.47 4.50 8.35
C HIS A 364 8.97 4.80 8.50
N ILE A 365 8.16 3.78 8.79
CA ILE A 365 6.72 3.92 9.02
C ILE A 365 6.40 4.74 10.28
N VAL A 366 7.22 4.65 11.33
CA VAL A 366 7.12 5.53 12.50
C VAL A 366 7.15 7.00 12.10
N GLU A 367 8.09 7.40 11.25
CA GLU A 367 8.21 8.79 10.81
C GLU A 367 7.04 9.22 9.92
N VAL A 368 6.48 8.32 9.10
CA VAL A 368 5.25 8.57 8.32
C VAL A 368 4.05 8.80 9.25
N VAL A 369 3.87 7.93 10.26
CA VAL A 369 2.75 8.01 11.21
C VAL A 369 2.91 9.21 12.16
N ALA A 370 4.14 9.59 12.52
CA ALA A 370 4.46 10.82 13.23
C ALA A 370 4.07 12.07 12.42
N ALA A 371 4.38 12.09 11.12
CA ALA A 371 3.95 13.17 10.23
C ALA A 371 2.42 13.27 10.12
N LEU A 372 1.68 12.18 10.37
CA LEU A 372 0.21 12.19 10.44
C LEU A 372 -0.34 12.64 11.81
N GLY A 373 0.53 13.12 12.70
CA GLY A 373 0.15 13.66 14.02
C GLY A 373 0.02 12.62 15.12
N GLN A 374 0.53 11.40 14.94
CA GLN A 374 0.51 10.39 15.99
C GLN A 374 1.75 10.44 16.88
N ASP A 375 1.55 10.19 18.18
CA ASP A 375 2.66 10.00 19.11
C ASP A 375 3.40 8.69 18.82
N THR A 376 4.71 8.81 18.66
CA THR A 376 5.63 7.71 18.35
C THR A 376 6.87 7.75 19.26
N SER A 377 6.74 8.34 20.45
CA SER A 377 7.80 8.43 21.45
C SER A 377 8.24 7.07 22.01
N ASP A 378 7.32 6.10 22.03
CA ASP A 378 7.59 4.74 22.51
C ASP A 378 8.47 3.93 21.55
N ALA A 379 9.26 3.02 22.12
CA ALA A 379 10.01 2.03 21.34
C ALA A 379 9.07 1.15 20.52
N VAL A 380 9.43 0.89 19.26
CA VAL A 380 8.63 0.01 18.41
C VAL A 380 8.92 -1.46 18.67
N VAL A 381 7.90 -2.31 18.55
CA VAL A 381 8.01 -3.74 18.79
C VAL A 381 8.05 -4.51 17.47
N VAL A 382 9.09 -5.32 17.29
CA VAL A 382 9.20 -6.28 16.19
C VAL A 382 9.16 -7.69 16.75
N SER A 383 8.20 -8.49 16.29
CA SER A 383 8.00 -9.87 16.75
C SER A 383 8.59 -10.87 15.75
N THR A 384 9.18 -11.95 16.27
CA THR A 384 9.69 -13.10 15.50
C THR A 384 9.42 -14.38 16.29
N ASP A 385 9.25 -15.50 15.59
CA ASP A 385 9.17 -16.83 16.19
C ASP A 385 10.53 -17.55 16.29
N SER A 386 11.58 -16.94 15.75
CA SER A 386 12.94 -17.44 15.87
C SER A 386 13.57 -17.06 17.20
N LYS A 387 13.55 -18.02 18.15
CA LYS A 387 14.26 -17.86 19.43
C LYS A 387 15.75 -17.58 19.23
N ALA A 388 16.37 -18.18 18.23
CA ALA A 388 17.79 -17.97 17.94
C ALA A 388 18.07 -16.53 17.49
N ALA A 389 17.25 -15.97 16.59
CA ALA A 389 17.38 -14.57 16.18
C ALA A 389 17.07 -13.60 17.35
N TYR A 390 16.06 -13.91 18.15
CA TYR A 390 15.75 -13.16 19.38
C TYR A 390 16.94 -13.13 20.35
N ASP A 391 17.55 -14.28 20.62
CA ASP A 391 18.67 -14.41 21.54
C ASP A 391 19.90 -13.64 21.02
N LEU A 392 20.17 -13.67 19.71
CA LEU A 392 21.28 -12.92 19.09
C LEU A 392 21.16 -11.40 19.32
N CYS A 393 19.95 -10.83 19.27
CA CYS A 393 19.75 -9.41 19.51
C CYS A 393 19.95 -8.99 20.98
N HIS A 394 19.82 -9.91 21.93
CA HIS A 394 19.89 -9.63 23.37
C HIS A 394 21.18 -10.10 24.04
N ARG A 395 21.80 -11.14 23.49
CA ARG A 395 23.02 -11.75 24.00
C ARG A 395 24.02 -11.72 22.85
N PHE A 396 25.03 -10.85 22.97
CA PHE A 396 26.10 -10.81 22.00
C PHE A 396 26.96 -12.08 22.13
N THR A 397 26.52 -13.16 21.48
CA THR A 397 27.32 -14.35 21.27
C THR A 397 27.90 -14.27 19.87
N SER A 398 29.21 -14.08 19.78
CA SER A 398 29.88 -14.05 18.49
C SER A 398 29.63 -15.34 17.71
N SER A 399 28.88 -15.28 16.63
CA SER A 399 28.94 -16.30 15.60
C SER A 399 30.26 -16.10 14.84
N GLN A 400 31.11 -17.11 14.80
CA GLN A 400 32.12 -17.17 13.74
C GLN A 400 31.36 -17.34 12.42
N ASN A 401 31.16 -16.26 11.65
CA ASN A 401 31.13 -16.19 10.18
C ASN A 401 30.26 -15.02 9.65
N SER A 402 30.69 -14.47 8.49
CA SER A 402 29.95 -13.56 7.59
C SER A 402 29.79 -12.08 8.02
N ARG A 403 30.78 -11.23 7.66
CA ARG A 403 30.78 -9.76 7.87
C ARG A 403 29.49 -9.02 7.46
N HIS A 404 28.73 -9.53 6.50
CA HIS A 404 27.49 -8.90 6.03
C HIS A 404 26.28 -9.20 6.94
N ILE A 405 26.23 -10.39 7.56
CA ILE A 405 25.24 -10.73 8.59
C ILE A 405 25.60 -10.05 9.90
N ASP A 406 26.90 -9.98 10.23
CA ASP A 406 27.39 -9.22 11.39
C ASP A 406 26.90 -7.77 11.36
N ARG A 407 26.87 -7.12 10.19
CA ARG A 407 26.32 -5.75 10.05
C ARG A 407 24.85 -5.66 10.43
N LYS A 408 24.03 -6.63 10.02
CA LYS A 408 22.60 -6.69 10.36
C LYS A 408 22.42 -6.96 11.86
N LEU A 409 23.22 -7.86 12.42
CA LEU A 409 23.27 -8.12 13.87
C LEU A 409 23.63 -6.85 14.64
N PHE A 410 24.76 -6.23 14.32
CA PHE A 410 25.22 -5.00 14.98
C PHE A 410 24.19 -3.89 14.87
N LYS A 411 23.52 -3.77 13.71
CA LYS A 411 22.45 -2.78 13.56
C LYS A 411 21.28 -3.05 14.49
N MET A 412 20.84 -4.31 14.60
CA MET A 412 19.79 -4.68 15.55
C MET A 412 20.19 -4.44 17.00
N CYS A 413 21.42 -4.80 17.38
CA CYS A 413 21.94 -4.54 18.73
C CYS A 413 22.03 -3.03 19.02
N GLU A 414 22.45 -2.21 18.05
CA GLU A 414 22.47 -0.75 18.16
C GLU A 414 21.06 -0.20 18.39
N LEU A 415 20.08 -0.64 17.59
CA LEU A 415 18.68 -0.20 17.70
C LEU A 415 18.04 -0.63 19.03
N CYS A 416 18.32 -1.85 19.50
CA CYS A 416 17.84 -2.34 20.78
C CYS A 416 18.53 -1.63 21.95
N GLY A 417 19.85 -1.45 21.89
CA GLY A 417 20.63 -0.75 22.91
C GLY A 417 20.27 0.73 23.03
N ALA A 418 19.87 1.36 21.93
CA ALA A 418 19.34 2.72 21.93
C ALA A 418 17.87 2.83 22.39
N GLY A 419 17.22 1.70 22.71
CA GLY A 419 15.81 1.67 23.10
C GLY A 419 14.84 2.06 21.97
N ARG A 420 15.27 2.05 20.70
CA ARG A 420 14.41 2.39 19.56
C ARG A 420 13.54 1.22 19.12
N VAL A 421 14.06 -0.01 19.27
CA VAL A 421 13.41 -1.25 18.85
C VAL A 421 13.44 -2.25 20.00
N VAL A 422 12.31 -2.90 20.25
CA VAL A 422 12.20 -4.04 21.16
C VAL A 422 11.87 -5.27 20.35
N VAL A 423 12.74 -6.28 20.41
CA VAL A 423 12.49 -7.58 19.76
C VAL A 423 11.69 -8.46 20.72
N ARG A 424 10.60 -9.06 20.23
CA ARG A 424 9.73 -9.96 21.00
C ARG A 424 9.68 -11.34 20.35
N HIS A 425 9.90 -12.37 21.16
CA HIS A 425 9.69 -13.75 20.70
C HIS A 425 8.20 -14.15 20.85
N ILE A 426 7.61 -14.74 19.81
CA ILE A 426 6.24 -15.26 19.79
C ILE A 426 6.19 -16.72 19.28
N PRO A 427 5.15 -17.51 19.58
CA PRO A 427 4.99 -18.82 18.95
C PRO A 427 4.76 -18.73 17.44
N GLY A 428 5.40 -19.61 16.65
CA GLY A 428 5.28 -19.62 15.18
C GLY A 428 3.83 -19.76 14.68
N GLU A 429 3.01 -20.58 15.34
CA GLU A 429 1.58 -20.73 15.01
C GLU A 429 0.77 -19.43 15.12
N THR A 430 1.31 -18.42 15.80
CA THR A 430 0.70 -17.10 15.98
C THR A 430 1.36 -16.01 15.15
N ASN A 431 2.43 -16.32 14.42
CA ASN A 431 3.16 -15.35 13.61
C ASN A 431 2.44 -15.09 12.27
N PRO A 432 1.78 -13.93 12.08
CA PRO A 432 1.13 -13.62 10.80
C PRO A 432 2.12 -13.45 9.64
N ALA A 433 3.42 -13.32 9.92
CA ALA A 433 4.44 -13.19 8.89
C ALA A 433 4.64 -14.47 8.07
N ASP A 434 4.22 -15.64 8.58
CA ASP A 434 4.20 -16.92 7.85
C ASP A 434 3.43 -16.83 6.52
N LEU A 435 2.38 -15.99 6.49
CA LEU A 435 1.59 -15.73 5.29
C LEU A 435 2.42 -15.15 4.13
N PHE A 436 3.57 -14.55 4.45
CA PHE A 436 4.43 -13.85 3.51
C PHE A 436 5.71 -14.61 3.16
N THR A 437 5.88 -15.83 3.67
CA THR A 437 7.07 -16.66 3.44
C THR A 437 6.72 -18.05 2.93
N LYS A 438 5.54 -18.57 3.27
CA LYS A 438 5.12 -19.96 3.05
C LYS A 438 3.79 -20.02 2.28
N ILE A 439 3.64 -21.04 1.45
CA ILE A 439 2.33 -21.45 0.92
C ILE A 439 1.66 -22.32 1.98
N LEU A 440 0.73 -21.72 2.73
CA LEU A 440 0.11 -22.34 3.90
C LEU A 440 -1.09 -23.22 3.53
N ALA A 441 -1.36 -24.24 4.36
CA ALA A 441 -2.62 -24.96 4.32
C ALA A 441 -3.80 -24.06 4.70
N ARG A 442 -5.03 -24.49 4.36
CA ARG A 442 -6.26 -23.69 4.51
C ARG A 442 -6.46 -23.08 5.91
N GLN A 443 -6.36 -23.88 6.97
CA GLN A 443 -6.63 -23.42 8.33
C GLN A 443 -5.66 -22.31 8.80
N PRO A 444 -4.33 -22.48 8.75
CA PRO A 444 -3.40 -21.41 9.10
C PRO A 444 -3.52 -20.21 8.16
N PHE A 445 -3.72 -20.42 6.85
CA PHE A 445 -3.94 -19.33 5.90
C PHE A 445 -5.15 -18.45 6.30
N GLU A 446 -6.31 -19.06 6.54
CA GLU A 446 -7.51 -18.31 6.92
C GLU A 446 -7.33 -17.60 8.27
N LYS A 447 -6.63 -18.22 9.23
CA LYS A 447 -6.30 -17.61 10.53
C LYS A 447 -5.47 -16.34 10.33
N HIS A 448 -4.34 -16.44 9.66
CA HIS A 448 -3.46 -15.28 9.45
C HIS A 448 -4.11 -14.22 8.56
N ARG A 449 -4.83 -14.63 7.50
CA ARG A 449 -5.60 -13.68 6.67
C ARG A 449 -6.61 -12.88 7.49
N ARG A 450 -7.32 -13.52 8.44
CA ARG A 450 -8.25 -12.81 9.35
C ARG A 450 -7.53 -11.78 10.20
N THR A 451 -6.35 -12.10 10.72
CA THR A 451 -5.49 -11.17 11.48
C THR A 451 -5.01 -10.02 10.60
N VAL A 452 -4.43 -10.32 9.43
CA VAL A 452 -3.84 -9.32 8.51
C VAL A 452 -4.88 -8.34 7.97
N LEU A 453 -6.07 -8.84 7.63
CA LEU A 453 -7.16 -8.02 7.07
C LEU A 453 -8.12 -7.46 8.13
N ASN A 454 -8.00 -7.89 9.39
CA ASN A 454 -8.93 -7.57 10.48
C ASN A 454 -10.42 -7.86 10.16
N THR A 455 -10.69 -9.04 9.61
CA THR A 455 -12.04 -9.44 9.17
C THR A 455 -12.86 -10.16 10.25
N ALA A 456 -12.48 -10.02 11.53
CA ALA A 456 -13.14 -10.73 12.64
C ALA A 456 -14.62 -10.34 12.84
N GLY A 457 -15.05 -9.17 12.35
CA GLY A 457 -16.44 -8.69 12.43
C GLY A 457 -17.35 -9.07 11.24
N ASP A 458 -16.79 -9.51 10.10
CA ASP A 458 -17.60 -9.78 8.90
C ASP A 458 -18.54 -11.00 9.06
N VAL A 459 -18.25 -11.90 10.00
CA VAL A 459 -19.12 -13.04 10.33
C VAL A 459 -20.45 -12.59 10.96
N GLN A 460 -20.49 -11.40 11.59
CA GLN A 460 -21.74 -10.86 12.17
C GLN A 460 -22.52 -9.98 11.19
N MET A 461 -21.86 -9.31 10.23
CA MET A 461 -22.56 -8.52 9.21
C MET A 461 -23.21 -9.38 8.11
N GLU A 462 -22.64 -10.55 7.76
CA GLU A 462 -23.33 -11.49 6.86
C GLU A 462 -24.59 -12.11 7.51
N ALA A 463 -24.59 -12.31 8.83
CA ALA A 463 -25.79 -12.75 9.55
C ALA A 463 -26.88 -11.66 9.55
N ALA A 464 -26.51 -10.39 9.74
CA ALA A 464 -27.46 -9.27 9.69
C ALA A 464 -28.02 -9.02 8.27
N ALA A 465 -27.21 -9.19 7.21
CA ALA A 465 -27.66 -9.02 5.84
C ALA A 465 -28.62 -10.15 5.39
N CYS A 466 -28.47 -11.36 5.93
CA CYS A 466 -29.38 -12.48 5.68
C CYS A 466 -30.75 -12.25 6.34
N ASP A 467 -30.79 -11.64 7.53
CA ASP A 467 -32.03 -11.36 8.27
C ASP A 467 -32.89 -10.24 7.66
N VAL A 468 -32.30 -9.30 6.90
CA VAL A 468 -33.11 -8.26 6.21
C VAL A 468 -33.75 -8.82 4.94
N SER A 469 -33.16 -9.84 4.30
CA SER A 469 -33.75 -10.49 3.13
C SER A 469 -34.94 -11.41 3.45
N SER A 470 -35.05 -11.91 4.68
CA SER A 470 -36.16 -12.77 5.13
C SER A 470 -37.40 -11.99 5.60
N LEU A 471 -37.27 -10.69 5.84
CA LEU A 471 -38.38 -9.81 6.26
C LEU A 471 -39.17 -9.18 5.11
N CYS A 472 -38.74 -9.36 3.86
CA CYS A 472 -39.38 -8.77 2.66
C CYS A 472 -40.26 -9.73 1.84
N GLU A 473 -40.40 -11.02 2.21
CA GLU A 473 -41.25 -12.00 1.50
C GLU A 473 -42.62 -12.24 2.18
N GLY A 474 -43.01 -11.37 3.12
CA GLY A 474 -44.08 -11.68 4.08
C GLY A 474 -45.37 -10.87 3.98
N THR A 475 -45.80 -10.34 2.83
CA THR A 475 -47.18 -9.82 2.69
C THR A 475 -47.65 -9.81 1.24
N SER A 476 -48.41 -10.83 0.86
CA SER A 476 -49.37 -10.74 -0.25
C SER A 476 -50.69 -11.41 0.13
N ALA A 477 -51.78 -10.71 -0.19
CA ALA A 477 -53.20 -11.09 -0.19
C ALA A 477 -53.91 -11.08 1.18
N PRO A 478 -55.20 -10.67 1.22
CA PRO A 478 -56.26 -11.21 0.37
C PRO A 478 -56.55 -10.47 -0.94
#